data_AF-A0A924W9A4-F1
#
_entry.id   AF-A0A924W9A4-F1
#
_cell.length_a   1.000
_cell.length_b   1.000
_cell.length_c   1.000
_cell.angle_alpha   90.00
_cell.angle_beta   90.00
_cell.angle_gamma   90.00
#
_symmetry.space_group_name_H-M   'P 1'
#
loop_
_entity.id
_entity.type
_entity.pdbx_description
1 polymer ?
#
loop_
_entity_poly.entity_id
_entity_poly.type
_entity_poly.pdbx_seq_one_letter_code
_entity_poly.pdbx_strand_id
1 'polypeptide(L)' 'MSSPAETYVKGVHRKFDFYAAWPPGQPRALGDVGRLRDGAFELMTTLKNLKIPFTERTGPRGEDISYTSG' A
#
# COMPACT_ATOMS: atom_id res chain seq x y z
N MET A 1 -9.18 8.16 -21.03
CA MET A 1 -8.34 6.94 -21.01
C MET A 1 -7.80 6.79 -19.60
N SER A 2 -8.07 5.67 -18.93
CA SER A 2 -7.57 5.44 -17.58
C SER A 2 -6.06 5.19 -17.61
N SER A 3 -5.31 5.76 -16.67
CA SER A 3 -3.87 5.53 -16.58
C SER A 3 -3.56 4.08 -16.20
N PRO A 4 -2.36 3.56 -16.53
CA PRO A 4 -1.94 2.22 -16.09
C PRO A 4 -2.01 2.03 -14.57
N ALA A 5 -1.74 3.10 -13.80
CA ALA A 5 -1.84 3.10 -12.34
C ALA A 5 -3.29 2.91 -11.87
N GLU A 6 -4.26 3.63 -12.45
CA GLU A 6 -5.68 3.50 -12.12
C GLU A 6 -6.21 2.09 -12.42
N THR A 7 -5.76 1.49 -13.52
CA THR A 7 -6.15 0.13 -13.92
C THR A 7 -5.63 -0.90 -12.91
N TYR A 8 -4.38 -0.76 -12.48
CA TYR A 8 -3.78 -1.62 -11.45
C TYR A 8 -4.52 -1.50 -10.12
N VAL A 9 -4.77 -0.27 -9.66
CA VAL A 9 -5.45 0.01 -8.39
C VAL A 9 -6.86 -0.59 -8.37
N LYS A 10 -7.62 -0.37 -9.45
CA LYS A 10 -8.97 -0.95 -9.58
C LYS A 10 -8.95 -2.48 -9.62
N GLY A 11 -7.96 -3.08 -10.27
CA GLY A 11 -7.81 -4.53 -10.34
C GLY A 11 -7.53 -5.17 -8.98
N VAL A 12 -6.62 -4.59 -8.20
CA VAL A 12 -6.29 -5.06 -6.85
C VAL A 12 -7.47 -4.83 -5.90
N HIS A 13 -8.09 -3.65 -5.93
CA HIS A 13 -9.26 -3.36 -5.09
C HIS A 13 -10.41 -4.34 -5.37
N ARG A 14 -10.73 -4.61 -6.64
CA ARG A 14 -11.78 -5.56 -7.02
C ARG A 14 -11.51 -6.98 -6.54
N LYS A 15 -10.24 -7.38 -6.44
CA LYS A 15 -9.84 -8.74 -6.06
C LYS A 15 -9.79 -8.94 -4.53
N PHE A 16 -9.44 -7.90 -3.77
CA PHE A 16 -9.16 -8.02 -2.34
C PHE A 16 -10.02 -7.13 -1.44
N ASP A 17 -10.95 -6.36 -2.01
CA ASP A 17 -11.73 -5.31 -1.34
C ASP A 17 -10.85 -4.34 -0.52
N PHE A 18 -9.63 -4.11 -1.02
CA PHE A 18 -8.58 -3.40 -0.30
C PHE A 18 -8.05 -2.24 -1.14
N TYR A 19 -8.01 -1.04 -0.55
CA TYR A 19 -7.59 0.18 -1.24
C TYR A 19 -6.07 0.40 -1.23
N ALA A 20 -5.28 -0.46 -0.57
CA ALA A 20 -3.82 -0.34 -0.54
C ALA A 20 -3.15 -0.92 -1.79
N ALA A 21 -3.66 -0.56 -2.97
CA ALA A 21 -3.05 -0.92 -4.23
C ALA A 21 -2.05 0.17 -4.62
N TRP A 22 -0.78 -0.02 -4.29
CA TRP A 22 0.25 0.97 -4.57
C TRP A 22 0.87 0.74 -5.96
N PRO A 23 1.19 1.80 -6.73
CA PRO A 23 1.93 1.64 -7.98
C PRO A 23 3.27 0.93 -7.77
N PRO A 24 3.67 -0.01 -8.66
CA PRO A 24 4.97 -0.67 -8.57
C PRO A 24 6.11 0.35 -8.70
N GLY A 25 7.14 0.22 -7.86
CA GLY A 25 8.32 1.08 -7.85
C GLY A 25 8.23 2.31 -6.94
N GLN A 26 7.15 2.49 -6.19
CA GLN A 26 7.03 3.56 -5.20
C GLN A 26 7.45 3.05 -3.81
N PRO A 27 8.63 3.42 -3.28
CA PRO A 27 9.03 3.02 -1.94
C PRO A 27 8.10 3.65 -0.90
N ARG A 28 7.57 2.83 0.01
CA ARG A 28 6.69 3.21 1.11
C ARG A 28 7.16 2.57 2.40
N ALA A 29 7.04 3.30 3.50
CA ALA A 29 7.36 2.81 4.83
C ALA A 29 6.14 2.87 5.74
N LEU A 30 6.11 2.04 6.79
CA LEU A 30 5.13 2.19 7.84
C LEU A 30 5.28 3.59 8.47
N GLY A 31 4.14 4.22 8.72
CA GLY A 31 4.10 5.60 9.20
C GLY A 31 4.14 6.67 8.12
N ASP A 32 4.14 6.33 6.82
CA ASP A 32 3.88 7.31 5.76
C ASP A 32 2.43 7.82 5.83
N VAL A 33 2.26 9.14 5.73
CA VAL A 33 0.96 9.82 5.74
C VAL A 33 0.81 10.61 4.46
N GLY A 34 -0.28 10.38 3.74
CA GLY A 34 -0.47 10.93 2.42
C GLY A 34 -1.93 10.94 1.98
N ARG A 35 -2.17 11.52 0.81
CA ARG A 35 -3.48 11.52 0.16
C ARG A 35 -3.52 10.44 -0.89
N LEU A 36 -4.64 9.70 -0.94
CA LEU A 36 -4.96 8.85 -2.08
C LEU A 36 -5.78 9.69 -3.07
N ARG A 37 -5.20 9.98 -4.24
CA ARG A 37 -5.88 10.73 -5.31
C ARG A 37 -5.70 9.97 -6.62
N ASP A 38 -6.79 9.71 -7.33
CA ASP A 38 -6.78 9.03 -8.64
C ASP A 38 -6.04 7.68 -8.62
N GLY A 39 -6.16 6.96 -7.50
CA GLY A 39 -5.47 5.68 -7.28
C GLY A 39 -3.97 5.79 -6.99
N ALA A 40 -3.41 6.99 -6.95
CA ALA A 40 -2.02 7.23 -6.57
C ALA A 40 -1.92 7.75 -5.14
N PHE A 41 -0.92 7.26 -4.40
CA PHE A 41 -0.57 7.83 -3.10
C PHE A 41 0.42 8.96 -3.26
N GLU A 42 0.08 10.12 -2.73
CA GLU A 42 0.95 11.27 -2.60
C GLU A 42 1.44 11.38 -1.15
N LEU A 43 2.74 11.19 -0.94
CA LEU A 43 3.35 11.32 0.39
C LEU A 43 3.34 12.79 0.82
N MET A 44 2.69 13.09 1.95
CA MET A 44 2.65 14.44 2.51
C MET A 44 3.55 14.61 3.72
N THR A 45 3.60 13.60 4.60
CA THR A 45 4.39 13.61 5.82
C THR A 45 4.59 12.18 6.33
N THR A 46 5.21 12.04 7.50
CA THR A 46 5.34 10.76 8.20
C THR A 46 4.95 10.93 9.66
N LEU A 47 4.54 9.86 10.33
CA LEU A 47 4.31 9.84 11.78
C LEU A 47 5.56 10.30 12.55
N LYS A 48 6.75 9.96 12.03
CA LYS A 48 8.04 10.45 12.55
C LYS A 48 8.12 11.98 12.52
N ASN A 49 7.74 12.61 11.40
CA ASN A 49 7.73 14.08 11.27
C ASN A 49 6.66 14.73 12.15
N LEU A 50 5.54 14.04 12.38
CA LEU A 50 4.50 14.46 13.31
C LEU A 50 4.84 14.19 14.78
N LYS A 51 6.02 13.62 15.06
CA LYS A 51 6.46 13.21 16.41
C LYS A 51 5.51 12.23 17.10
N ILE A 52 4.82 11.41 16.31
CA ILE A 52 3.92 10.36 16.78
C ILE A 52 4.72 9.05 16.80
N PRO A 53 5.04 8.51 17.98
CA PRO A 53 5.74 7.23 18.06
C PRO A 53 4.79 6.09 17.68
N PHE A 54 5.33 5.10 16.96
CA PHE A 54 4.66 3.83 16.71
C PHE A 54 5.68 2.70 16.77
N THR A 55 5.21 1.50 17.05
CA THR A 55 6.05 0.29 17.08
C THR A 55 5.62 -0.63 15.97
N GLU A 56 6.56 -1.02 15.12
CA GLU A 56 6.33 -2.05 14.13
C GLU A 56 6.32 -3.41 14.82
N ARG A 57 5.24 -4.18 14.64
CA ARG A 57 5.22 -5.57 15.07
C ARG A 57 5.82 -6.41 13.96
N THR A 58 6.93 -7.08 14.24
CA THR A 58 7.48 -8.11 13.34
C THR A 58 6.53 -9.31 13.33
N GLY A 59 5.62 -9.34 12.35
CA GLY A 59 4.83 -10.53 12.02
C GLY A 59 5.62 -11.48 11.12
N PRO A 60 5.13 -12.71 10.88
CA PRO A 60 5.69 -13.56 9.84
C PRO A 60 5.73 -12.76 8.53
N ARG A 61 6.93 -12.66 7.92
CA ARG A 61 7.09 -12.10 6.58
C ARG A 61 6.26 -12.96 5.64
N GLY A 62 5.54 -12.37 4.69
CA GLY A 62 4.61 -13.05 3.79
C GLY A 62 5.22 -14.11 2.85
N GLU A 63 6.37 -14.69 3.18
CA GLU A 63 6.92 -15.90 2.56
C GLU A 63 6.17 -17.17 3.00
N ASP A 64 5.37 -17.13 4.06
CA ASP A 64 4.53 -18.25 4.54
C ASP A 64 3.12 -18.29 3.92
N ILE A 65 2.91 -17.67 2.76
CA ILE A 65 1.64 -17.79 2.02
C ILE A 65 1.83 -18.85 0.92
N SER A 66 1.88 -20.13 1.33
CA SER A 66 1.78 -21.25 0.39
C SER A 66 0.39 -21.23 -0.28
N TYR A 67 0.33 -20.72 -1.51
CA TYR A 67 -0.84 -20.92 -2.38
C TYR A 67 -0.85 -22.39 -2.82
N THR A 68 -1.46 -23.27 -2.03
CA THR A 68 -1.82 -24.60 -2.52
C THR A 68 -3.14 -24.48 -3.29
N SER A 69 -3.05 -24.32 -4.61
CA SER A 69 -4.15 -24.64 -5.51
C SER A 69 -3.98 -26.11 -5.91
N GLY A 70 -4.83 -26.98 -5.36
CA GLY A 70 -4.91 -28.40 -5.68
C GLY A 70 -6.36 -28.82 -5.74
#